data_AF-A0A1Z9LYT2-F1
#
_entry.id   AF-A0A1Z9LYT2-F1
#
_cell.length_a   1.000
_cell.length_b   1.000
_cell.length_c   1.000
_cell.angle_alpha   90.00
_cell.angle_beta   90.00
_cell.angle_gamma   90.00
#
_symmetry.space_group_name_H-M   'P 1'
#
loop_
_entity.id
_entity.type
_entity.pdbx_description
1 polymer ?
#
loop_
_entity_poly.entity_id
_entity_poly.type
_entity_poly.pdbx_seq_one_letter_code
_entity_poly.pdbx_strand_id
1 'polypeptide(L)'
;VLEFVKKYDNYEFLQMGSSIKLCLVADGTADIYPRLGPTMEWDTAAAHAVVLHAGGDVVDNENGKRLTYNKPNLLNPDFVVLANGSVLC
;
A
#
# COMPACT_ATOMS: atom_id res chain seq x y z
N VAL A 1 6.59 1.01 10.85
CA VAL A 1 6.69 -0.24 10.06
C VAL A 1 6.99 -1.44 10.95
N LEU A 2 8.03 -1.41 11.80
CA LEU A 2 8.33 -2.54 12.72
C LEU A 2 7.14 -2.93 13.60
N GLU A 3 6.45 -1.96 14.21
CA GLU A 3 5.23 -2.25 14.99
C GLU A 3 4.09 -2.82 14.13
N PHE A 4 3.99 -2.43 12.86
CA PHE A 4 2.94 -2.93 11.96
C PHE A 4 3.15 -4.40 11.62
N VAL A 5 4.39 -4.83 11.39
CA VAL A 5 4.67 -6.23 11.00
C VAL A 5 4.63 -7.21 12.17
N LYS A 6 4.73 -6.73 13.42
CA LYS A 6 4.67 -7.59 14.62
C LYS A 6 3.37 -8.39 14.76
N LYS A 7 2.30 -8.00 14.04
CA LYS A 7 1.03 -8.74 14.04
C LYS A 7 1.02 -9.96 13.12
N TYR A 8 2.08 -10.15 12.34
CA TYR A 8 2.26 -11.30 11.46
C TYR A 8 3.39 -12.19 11.98
N ASP A 9 3.16 -13.50 11.95
CA ASP A 9 4.21 -14.50 12.16
C ASP A 9 4.94 -14.77 10.84
N ASN A 10 6.24 -15.07 10.90
CA ASN A 10 7.06 -15.47 9.73
C ASN A 10 7.04 -14.46 8.56
N TYR A 11 7.47 -13.21 8.80
CA TYR A 11 7.63 -12.20 7.75
C TYR A 11 9.09 -12.05 7.29
N GLU A 12 9.28 -11.61 6.05
CA GLU A 12 10.56 -11.15 5.50
C GLU A 12 10.43 -9.69 5.04
N PHE A 13 11.52 -8.93 5.12
CA PHE A 13 11.57 -7.57 4.59
C PHE A 13 12.26 -7.51 3.24
N LEU A 14 11.57 -6.95 2.25
CA LEU A 14 12.14 -6.57 0.96
C LEU A 14 12.44 -5.06 0.93
N GLN A 15 13.71 -4.68 0.83
CA GLN A 15 14.12 -3.27 0.80
C GLN A 15 14.11 -2.72 -0.63
N MET A 16 13.19 -1.79 -0.94
CA MET A 16 13.10 -1.14 -2.26
C MET A 16 12.78 0.35 -2.17
N GLY A 17 13.24 1.11 -3.16
CA GLY A 17 13.03 2.56 -3.30
C GLY A 17 11.87 2.91 -4.24
N SER A 18 11.33 4.13 -4.11
CA SER A 18 10.31 4.68 -5.02
C SER A 18 8.96 3.92 -5.02
N SER A 19 8.13 4.20 -6.02
CA SER A 19 6.78 3.65 -6.23
C SER A 19 6.76 2.19 -6.70
N ILE A 20 7.91 1.59 -7.04
CA ILE A 20 7.99 0.18 -7.45
C ILE A 20 7.45 -0.77 -6.36
N LYS A 21 7.50 -0.34 -5.09
CA LYS A 21 6.95 -1.10 -3.96
C LYS A 21 5.46 -1.43 -4.11
N LEU A 22 4.67 -0.56 -4.76
CA LEU A 22 3.27 -0.85 -5.05
C LEU A 22 3.15 -1.94 -6.13
N CYS A 23 4.02 -1.87 -7.15
CA CYS A 23 4.06 -2.86 -8.23
C CYS A 23 4.53 -4.24 -7.75
N LEU A 24 5.44 -4.31 -6.76
CA LEU A 24 5.87 -5.58 -6.15
C LEU A 24 4.72 -6.28 -5.41
N VAL A 25 3.74 -5.51 -4.91
CA VAL A 25 2.51 -6.11 -4.37
C VAL A 25 1.59 -6.55 -5.50
N ALA A 26 1.49 -5.76 -6.57
CA ALA A 26 0.66 -6.10 -7.72
C ALA A 26 1.15 -7.34 -8.49
N ASP A 27 2.46 -7.58 -8.58
CA ASP A 27 3.04 -8.72 -9.27
C ASP A 27 3.19 -9.98 -8.39
N GLY A 28 2.85 -9.87 -7.10
CA GLY A 28 2.91 -10.96 -6.13
C GLY A 28 4.29 -11.21 -5.50
N THR A 29 5.28 -10.36 -5.76
CA THR A 29 6.60 -10.45 -5.10
C THR A 29 6.53 -10.10 -3.61
N ALA A 30 5.58 -9.27 -3.19
CA ALA A 30 5.32 -8.90 -1.81
C ALA A 30 3.85 -9.03 -1.45
N ASP A 31 3.52 -9.51 -0.26
CA ASP A 31 2.13 -9.65 0.18
C ASP A 31 1.50 -8.31 0.60
N ILE A 32 2.31 -7.43 1.19
CA ILE A 32 1.84 -6.20 1.81
C ILE A 32 2.90 -5.10 1.76
N TYR A 33 2.47 -3.85 1.56
CA TYR A 33 3.34 -2.68 1.69
C TYR A 33 2.68 -1.60 2.56
N PRO A 34 3.04 -1.50 3.86
CA PRO A 34 2.62 -0.39 4.70
C PRO A 34 3.49 0.86 4.44
N ARG A 35 2.86 1.97 4.07
CA ARG A 35 3.48 3.30 3.96
C ARG A 35 2.94 4.21 5.07
N LEU A 36 3.72 4.29 6.16
CA LEU A 36 3.42 5.06 7.36
C LEU A 36 4.27 6.33 7.39
N GLY A 37 3.86 7.32 6.63
CA GLY A 37 4.58 8.57 6.45
C GLY A 37 4.19 9.29 5.16
N PRO A 38 4.45 10.61 5.09
CA PRO A 38 3.85 11.47 4.08
C PRO A 38 4.21 11.05 2.65
N THR A 39 3.19 11.13 1.79
CA THR A 39 3.26 11.02 0.33
C THR A 39 2.20 11.92 -0.27
N MET A 40 2.35 12.24 -1.54
CA MET A 40 1.36 12.98 -2.31
C MET A 40 0.59 12.04 -3.23
N GLU A 41 -0.60 12.45 -3.66
CA GLU A 41 -1.45 11.68 -4.59
C GLU A 41 -0.69 11.18 -5.83
N TRP A 42 0.16 12.01 -6.42
CA TRP A 42 0.95 11.65 -7.61
C TRP A 42 2.00 10.56 -7.36
N ASP A 43 2.42 10.33 -6.11
CA ASP A 43 3.34 9.24 -5.76
C ASP A 43 2.66 7.86 -5.84
N THR A 44 1.33 7.81 -5.74
CA THR A 44 0.57 6.56 -5.62
C THR A 44 -0.42 6.33 -6.75
N ALA A 45 -1.00 7.38 -7.35
CA ALA A 45 -2.13 7.27 -8.28
C ALA A 45 -1.92 6.28 -9.43
N ALA A 46 -0.78 6.37 -10.12
CA ALA A 46 -0.48 5.49 -11.24
C ALA A 46 -0.34 4.03 -10.81
N ALA A 47 0.42 3.76 -9.73
CA ALA A 47 0.66 2.39 -9.27
C ALA A 47 -0.56 1.80 -8.55
N HIS A 48 -1.41 2.62 -7.92
CA HIS A 48 -2.69 2.16 -7.37
C HIS A 48 -3.59 1.60 -8.47
N ALA A 49 -3.65 2.22 -9.65
CA ALA A 49 -4.39 1.65 -10.78
C ALA A 49 -3.88 0.26 -11.19
N VAL A 50 -2.55 0.06 -11.17
CA VAL A 50 -1.93 -1.25 -11.44
C VAL A 50 -2.30 -2.28 -10.38
N VAL A 51 -2.21 -1.91 -9.10
CA VAL A 51 -2.60 -2.77 -7.97
C VAL A 51 -4.07 -3.19 -8.09
N LEU A 52 -4.97 -2.25 -8.40
CA LEU A 52 -6.40 -2.55 -8.60
C LEU A 52 -6.61 -3.53 -9.76
N HIS A 53 -5.90 -3.35 -10.86
CA HIS A 53 -6.00 -4.26 -12.01
C HIS A 53 -5.49 -5.67 -11.69
N ALA A 54 -4.47 -5.79 -10.85
CA ALA A 54 -3.98 -7.06 -10.32
C ALA A 54 -4.91 -7.70 -9.27
N GLY A 55 -6.01 -7.05 -8.90
CA GLY A 55 -6.97 -7.52 -7.91
C GLY A 55 -6.63 -7.16 -6.46
N GLY A 56 -5.57 -6.37 -6.24
CA GLY A 56 -5.23 -5.80 -4.94
C GLY A 56 -5.96 -4.49 -4.64
N ASP A 57 -5.55 -3.83 -3.56
CA ASP A 57 -6.07 -2.51 -3.18
C ASP A 57 -5.03 -1.62 -2.49
N VAL A 58 -5.23 -0.31 -2.49
CA VAL A 58 -4.48 0.64 -1.66
C VAL A 58 -5.45 1.34 -0.73
N VAL A 59 -5.34 1.05 0.56
CA VAL A 59 -6.30 1.46 1.58
C VAL A 59 -5.66 2.33 2.65
N ASP A 60 -6.43 3.28 3.15
CA ASP A 60 -6.12 4.07 4.33
C ASP A 60 -5.87 3.14 5.54
N ASN A 61 -4.76 3.35 6.23
CA ASN A 61 -4.32 2.49 7.33
C ASN A 61 -5.23 2.60 8.58
N GLU A 62 -5.91 3.73 8.79
CA GLU A 62 -6.75 3.94 9.97
C GLU A 62 -8.16 3.39 9.79
N ASN A 63 -8.76 3.60 8.63
CA ASN A 63 -10.17 3.28 8.40
C ASN A 63 -10.40 2.17 7.37
N GLY A 64 -9.35 1.66 6.72
CA GLY A 64 -9.42 0.56 5.75
C GLY A 64 -10.14 0.91 4.45
N LYS A 65 -10.51 2.18 4.22
CA LYS A 65 -11.16 2.60 2.98
C LYS A 65 -10.11 2.80 1.90
N ARG A 66 -10.47 2.48 0.66
CA ARG A 66 -9.64 2.74 -0.52
C ARG A 66 -9.23 4.21 -0.58
N LEU A 67 -7.96 4.46 -0.92
CA LEU A 67 -7.48 5.82 -1.16
C LEU A 67 -8.23 6.48 -2.30
N THR A 68 -8.60 7.74 -2.10
CA THR A 68 -9.24 8.58 -3.11
C THR A 68 -8.30 9.69 -3.57
N TYR A 69 -8.47 10.10 -4.82
CA TYR A 69 -7.67 11.12 -5.50
C TYR A 69 -8.50 12.36 -5.82
N ASN A 70 -7.83 13.42 -6.28
CA ASN A 70 -8.40 14.73 -6.56
C ASN A 70 -8.97 15.41 -5.30
N LYS A 71 -8.31 15.21 -4.15
CA LYS A 71 -8.69 15.86 -2.90
C LYS A 71 -8.24 17.34 -2.91
N PRO A 72 -8.92 18.25 -2.20
CA PRO A 72 -8.44 19.63 -2.02
C PRO A 72 -7.04 19.70 -1.40
N ASN A 73 -6.73 18.75 -0.51
CA ASN A 73 -5.38 18.52 0.00
C ASN A 73 -4.83 17.23 -0.62
N LEU A 74 -3.78 17.35 -1.41
CA LEU A 74 -3.16 16.24 -2.15
C LEU A 74 -2.27 15.34 -1.29
N LEU A 75 -2.12 15.62 0.00
CA LEU A 75 -1.45 14.74 0.94
C LEU A 75 -2.27 13.45 1.11
N ASN A 76 -1.62 12.30 0.98
CA ASN A 76 -2.24 11.02 1.33
C ASN A 76 -2.19 10.80 2.85
N PRO A 77 -3.19 10.12 3.43
CA PRO A 77 -3.03 9.53 4.75
C PRO A 77 -1.98 8.41 4.70
N ASP A 78 -1.62 7.89 5.86
CA ASP A 78 -0.92 6.60 5.94
C ASP A 78 -1.76 5.51 5.27
N PHE A 79 -1.10 4.63 4.52
CA PHE A 79 -1.80 3.63 3.72
C PHE A 79 -1.10 2.27 3.72
N VAL A 80 -1.86 1.26 3.31
CA VAL A 80 -1.39 -0.10 3.11
C VAL A 80 -1.77 -0.55 1.71
N VAL A 81 -0.81 -1.10 0.98
CA VAL A 81 -1.07 -1.81 -0.28
C VAL A 81 -1.25 -3.29 0.04
N LEU A 82 -2.33 -3.86 -0.48
CA LEU A 82 -2.74 -5.25 -0.28
C LEU A 82 -2.73 -5.98 -1.62
N ALA A 83 -2.16 -7.19 -1.66
CA ALA A 83 -2.29 -8.07 -2.81
C ALA A 83 -3.71 -8.66 -2.89
N ASN A 84 -4.02 -9.27 -4.03
CA ASN A 84 -5.30 -9.95 -4.23
C ASN A 84 -5.50 -11.07 -3.20
N GLY A 85 -6.62 -11.02 -2.46
CA GLY A 85 -6.95 -11.98 -1.40
C GLY A 85 -6.30 -11.70 -0.04
N SER A 86 -5.45 -10.67 0.07
CA SER A 86 -4.92 -10.21 1.36
C SER A 86 -5.98 -9.43 2.14
N VAL A 87 -6.13 -9.71 3.43
CA VAL A 87 -7.08 -9.02 4.32
C VAL A 87 -6.31 -8.32 5.42
N LEU A 88 -6.70 -7.08 5.76
CA LEU A 88 -6.27 -6.42 6.99
C LEU A 88 -6.87 -7.21 8.17
N CYS A 89 -6.03 -8.04 8.81
CA CYS A 89 -6.31 -8.61 10.13
C CYS A 89 -6.15 -7.55 11.23
#